data_AF-A0A847A852-F1
#
_entry.id   AF-A0A847A852-F1
#
_cell.length_a   1.000
_cell.length_b   1.000
_cell.length_c   1.000
_cell.angle_alpha   90.00
_cell.angle_beta   90.00
_cell.angle_gamma   90.00
#
_symmetry.space_group_name_H-M   'P 1'
#
loop_
_entity.id
_entity.type
_entity.pdbx_description
1 polymer ?
#
loop_
_entity_poly.entity_id
_entity_poly.type
_entity_poly.pdbx_seq_one_letter_code
_entity_poly.pdbx_strand_id
1 'polypeptide(L)'
;MPIRLELPTTFAERLRASDRALIGLWACAGSQITAEIVAGSGCDWVLLDAEHSPNGLESVLAQLYAMSAYPVAPLVRPPYGDTVLIKQYLDLGAQNLLIPMVDSAEQAAEIVRAVRYPQSGVRGVGSALARSARWNRVEGYLGRASETISLTVQIESAAAVADVTRIAETDGVDALFVGPSDLAASMGFLGQQSHPDVVAAVMRSIEAG
;
A
#
# COMPACT_ATOMS: atom_id res chain seq x y z
N MET A 1 -24.47 14.28 12.17
CA MET A 1 -24.87 13.20 11.23
C MET A 1 -25.39 12.02 12.03
N PRO A 2 -26.46 11.34 11.60
CA PRO A 2 -27.13 10.32 12.41
C PRO A 2 -26.37 8.98 12.53
N ILE A 3 -25.31 8.74 11.73
CA ILE A 3 -24.46 7.55 11.81
C ILE A 3 -23.01 7.98 11.89
N ARG A 4 -22.28 7.48 12.89
CA ARG A 4 -20.82 7.55 13.00
C ARG A 4 -20.24 6.21 12.61
N LEU A 5 -19.12 6.22 11.89
CA LEU A 5 -18.46 5.02 11.40
C LEU A 5 -17.00 5.00 11.86
N GLU A 6 -16.53 3.81 12.19
CA GLU A 6 -15.12 3.53 12.44
C GLU A 6 -14.48 2.93 11.19
N LEU A 7 -13.21 3.22 10.98
CA LEU A 7 -12.42 2.58 9.93
C LEU A 7 -11.84 1.27 10.47
N PRO A 8 -11.67 0.25 9.61
CA PRO A 8 -10.96 -0.96 10.01
C PRO A 8 -9.49 -0.65 10.33
N THR A 9 -8.89 -1.53 11.12
CA THR A 9 -7.46 -1.50 11.46
C THR A 9 -6.61 -1.54 10.18
N THR A 10 -5.57 -0.72 10.14
CA THR A 10 -4.65 -0.64 9.00
C THR A 10 -3.78 -1.91 8.90
N PHE A 11 -3.13 -2.10 7.76
CA PHE A 11 -2.20 -3.21 7.55
C PHE A 11 -0.99 -3.11 8.47
N ALA A 12 -0.43 -1.92 8.66
CA ALA A 12 0.65 -1.67 9.63
C ALA A 12 0.26 -2.08 11.06
N GLU A 13 -0.97 -1.75 11.51
CA GLU A 13 -1.47 -2.17 12.81
C GLU A 13 -1.59 -3.70 12.90
N ARG A 14 -2.09 -4.35 11.83
CA ARG A 14 -2.18 -5.82 11.75
C ARG A 14 -0.80 -6.48 11.80
N LEU A 15 0.20 -5.94 11.09
CA LEU A 15 1.58 -6.43 11.13
C LEU A 15 2.15 -6.35 12.55
N ARG A 16 2.02 -5.19 13.20
CA ARG A 16 2.53 -4.97 14.57
C ARG A 16 1.84 -5.83 15.64
N ALA A 17 0.56 -6.12 15.46
CA ALA A 17 -0.22 -6.88 16.44
C ALA A 17 -0.14 -8.41 16.24
N SER A 18 0.34 -8.89 15.10
CA SER A 18 0.36 -10.32 14.77
C SER A 18 1.56 -11.03 15.38
N ASP A 19 1.34 -12.25 15.87
CA ASP A 19 2.38 -13.18 16.34
C ASP A 19 2.86 -14.15 15.25
N ARG A 20 2.30 -14.03 14.05
CA ARG A 20 2.61 -14.85 12.86
C ARG A 20 2.75 -14.02 11.59
N ALA A 21 3.32 -14.63 10.56
CA ALA A 21 3.30 -14.06 9.22
C ALA A 21 1.85 -13.90 8.71
N LEU A 22 1.58 -12.78 8.03
CA LEU A 22 0.31 -12.49 7.37
C LEU A 22 0.37 -12.94 5.90
N ILE A 23 -0.57 -13.80 5.50
CA ILE A 23 -0.60 -14.41 4.17
C ILE A 23 -1.51 -13.60 3.25
N GLY A 24 -0.97 -13.21 2.10
CA GLY A 24 -1.66 -12.38 1.11
C GLY A 24 -1.92 -13.05 -0.22
N LEU A 25 -2.82 -12.47 -1.00
CA LEU A 25 -3.07 -12.83 -2.40
C LEU A 25 -3.01 -11.60 -3.31
N TRP A 26 -2.51 -11.79 -4.53
CA TRP A 26 -2.52 -10.78 -5.58
C TRP A 26 -3.79 -10.91 -6.42
N ALA A 27 -4.58 -9.83 -6.52
CA ALA A 27 -5.80 -9.80 -7.32
C ALA A 27 -5.59 -8.96 -8.60
N CYS A 28 -5.37 -9.66 -9.71
CA CYS A 28 -5.03 -9.04 -11.01
C CYS A 28 -6.19 -9.00 -12.02
N ALA A 29 -7.36 -9.55 -11.66
CA ALA A 29 -8.46 -9.75 -12.62
C ALA A 29 -9.28 -8.47 -12.93
N GLY A 30 -9.10 -7.40 -12.16
CA GLY A 30 -9.87 -6.15 -12.31
C GLY A 30 -11.38 -6.29 -12.06
N SER A 31 -11.79 -7.32 -11.32
CA SER A 31 -13.20 -7.72 -11.15
C SER A 31 -13.62 -7.67 -9.69
N GLN A 32 -14.68 -6.94 -9.36
CA GLN A 32 -15.26 -6.94 -8.01
C GLN A 32 -15.76 -8.33 -7.58
N ILE A 33 -16.22 -9.16 -8.51
CA ILE A 33 -16.71 -10.52 -8.21
C ILE A 33 -15.54 -11.39 -7.75
N THR A 34 -14.42 -11.35 -8.48
CA THR A 34 -13.22 -12.11 -8.10
C THR A 34 -12.65 -11.59 -6.79
N ALA A 35 -12.60 -10.27 -6.59
CA ALA A 35 -12.15 -9.69 -5.34
C ALA A 35 -13.01 -10.12 -4.14
N GLU A 36 -14.34 -10.21 -4.30
CA GLU A 36 -15.23 -10.71 -3.26
C GLU A 36 -14.96 -12.18 -2.91
N ILE A 37 -14.84 -13.04 -3.93
CA ILE A 37 -14.55 -14.47 -3.75
C ILE A 37 -13.22 -14.64 -2.99
N VAL A 38 -12.19 -13.89 -3.40
CA VAL A 38 -10.87 -13.96 -2.76
C VAL A 38 -10.89 -13.35 -1.35
N ALA A 39 -11.72 -12.35 -1.08
CA ALA A 39 -11.88 -11.79 0.26
C ALA A 39 -12.43 -12.81 1.27
N GLY A 40 -13.17 -13.81 0.81
CA GLY A 40 -13.66 -14.93 1.60
C GLY A 40 -12.69 -16.12 1.73
N SER A 41 -11.48 -16.06 1.16
CA SER A 41 -10.56 -17.21 1.10
C SER A 41 -9.91 -17.58 2.44
N GLY A 42 -9.93 -16.67 3.42
CA GLY A 42 -9.20 -16.79 4.68
C GLY A 42 -7.81 -16.16 4.69
N CYS A 43 -7.40 -15.50 3.59
CA CYS A 43 -6.17 -14.70 3.58
C CYS A 43 -6.30 -13.44 4.44
N ASP A 44 -5.17 -12.98 4.96
CA ASP A 44 -5.10 -11.83 5.87
C ASP A 44 -5.22 -10.50 5.10
N TRP A 45 -4.68 -10.48 3.88
CA TRP A 45 -4.70 -9.32 3.00
C TRP A 45 -4.80 -9.70 1.52
N VAL A 46 -5.30 -8.77 0.70
CA VAL A 46 -5.40 -8.93 -0.75
C VAL A 46 -4.93 -7.64 -1.41
N LEU A 47 -4.00 -7.77 -2.35
CA LEU A 47 -3.50 -6.64 -3.12
C LEU A 47 -4.34 -6.43 -4.38
N LEU A 48 -4.92 -5.26 -4.50
CA LEU A 48 -5.53 -4.74 -5.72
C LEU A 48 -4.45 -4.03 -6.52
N ASP A 49 -4.00 -4.68 -7.58
CA ASP A 49 -2.90 -4.18 -8.40
C ASP A 49 -3.42 -3.23 -9.48
N ALA A 50 -2.99 -1.97 -9.49
CA ALA A 50 -3.28 -1.00 -10.54
C ALA A 50 -2.05 -0.64 -11.37
N GLU A 51 -0.88 -1.25 -11.10
CA GLU A 51 0.34 -1.03 -11.86
C GLU A 51 0.42 -1.97 -13.07
N HIS A 52 0.23 -3.28 -12.83
CA HIS A 52 0.42 -4.30 -13.85
C HIS A 52 -0.86 -5.05 -14.26
N SER A 53 -2.00 -4.63 -13.73
CA SER A 53 -3.30 -5.23 -14.03
C SER A 53 -4.26 -4.18 -14.61
N PRO A 54 -5.34 -4.57 -15.30
CA PRO A 54 -6.27 -3.64 -15.95
C PRO A 54 -7.21 -2.97 -14.94
N ASN A 55 -6.64 -2.39 -13.88
CA ASN A 55 -7.36 -1.69 -12.83
C ASN A 55 -7.22 -0.18 -12.99
N GLY A 56 -8.36 0.51 -12.95
CA GLY A 56 -8.45 1.96 -12.82
C GLY A 56 -9.09 2.36 -11.50
N LEU A 57 -9.34 3.66 -11.32
CA LEU A 57 -9.97 4.19 -10.10
C LEU A 57 -11.35 3.56 -9.85
N GLU A 58 -12.15 3.41 -10.91
CA GLU A 58 -13.51 2.87 -10.82
C GLU A 58 -13.53 1.39 -10.44
N SER A 59 -12.66 0.57 -11.05
CA SER A 59 -12.59 -0.86 -10.74
C SER A 59 -12.02 -1.09 -9.34
N VAL A 60 -11.01 -0.32 -8.92
CA VAL A 60 -10.49 -0.38 -7.54
C VAL A 60 -11.56 0.02 -6.54
N LEU A 61 -12.33 1.08 -6.80
CA LEU A 61 -13.45 1.47 -5.94
C LEU A 61 -14.49 0.36 -5.81
N ALA A 62 -14.87 -0.29 -6.92
CA ALA A 62 -15.83 -1.39 -6.91
C ALA A 62 -15.32 -2.60 -6.08
N GLN A 63 -14.03 -2.95 -6.23
CA GLN A 63 -13.40 -4.03 -5.45
C GLN A 63 -13.33 -3.67 -3.96
N LEU A 64 -12.99 -2.42 -3.60
CA LEU A 64 -12.99 -1.94 -2.21
C LEU A 64 -14.39 -1.98 -1.57
N TYR A 65 -15.45 -1.81 -2.35
CA TYR A 65 -16.82 -2.01 -1.86
C TYR A 65 -17.11 -3.49 -1.61
N ALA A 66 -16.83 -4.35 -2.59
CA ALA A 66 -17.07 -5.79 -2.47
C ALA A 66 -16.35 -6.41 -1.26
N MET A 67 -15.10 -6.01 -1.02
CA MET A 67 -14.29 -6.52 0.09
C MET A 67 -14.71 -5.96 1.46
N SER A 68 -15.52 -4.90 1.53
CA SER A 68 -15.82 -4.21 2.80
C SER A 68 -16.65 -5.01 3.81
N ALA A 69 -17.26 -6.12 3.37
CA ALA A 69 -18.01 -7.04 4.23
C ALA A 69 -17.15 -8.17 4.83
N TYR A 70 -15.86 -8.23 4.50
CA TYR A 70 -14.96 -9.35 4.83
C TYR A 70 -13.81 -8.90 5.75
N PRO A 71 -13.22 -9.80 6.55
CA PRO A 71 -12.18 -9.44 7.52
C PRO A 71 -10.80 -9.19 6.88
N VAL A 72 -10.64 -9.45 5.58
CA VAL A 72 -9.41 -9.25 4.81
C VAL A 72 -9.00 -7.77 4.74
N ALA A 73 -7.71 -7.47 4.79
CA ALA A 73 -7.20 -6.13 4.56
C ALA A 73 -6.96 -5.89 3.05
N PRO A 74 -7.68 -4.96 2.39
CA PRO A 74 -7.33 -4.55 1.04
C PRO A 74 -6.07 -3.69 1.07
N LEU A 75 -5.05 -4.09 0.31
CA LEU A 75 -3.93 -3.23 -0.09
C LEU A 75 -4.16 -2.78 -1.53
N VAL A 76 -3.75 -1.57 -1.87
CA VAL A 76 -3.80 -1.06 -3.25
C VAL A 76 -2.39 -0.71 -3.69
N ARG A 77 -1.98 -1.19 -4.87
CA ARG A 77 -0.75 -0.76 -5.55
C ARG A 77 -1.08 0.21 -6.67
N PRO A 78 -0.92 1.54 -6.47
CA PRO A 78 -1.07 2.53 -7.55
C PRO A 78 -0.04 2.30 -8.67
N PRO A 79 -0.27 2.85 -9.88
CA PRO A 79 0.69 2.76 -10.98
C PRO A 79 2.04 3.41 -10.68
N TYR A 80 2.07 4.42 -9.82
CA TYR A 80 3.28 5.15 -9.47
C TYR A 80 3.09 5.93 -8.16
N GLY A 81 4.19 6.24 -7.48
CA GLY A 81 4.24 6.96 -6.21
C GLY A 81 4.21 8.49 -6.31
N ASP A 82 3.25 9.07 -7.04
CA ASP A 82 3.09 10.53 -7.09
C ASP A 82 1.89 11.05 -6.29
N THR A 83 1.96 12.33 -5.90
CA THR A 83 0.97 12.98 -5.04
C THR A 83 -0.45 13.01 -5.64
N VAL A 84 -0.59 13.12 -6.96
CA VAL A 84 -1.91 13.20 -7.60
C VAL A 84 -2.61 11.86 -7.54
N LEU A 85 -1.92 10.79 -7.96
CA LEU A 85 -2.47 9.44 -7.94
C LEU A 85 -2.73 8.96 -6.51
N ILE A 86 -1.76 9.12 -5.60
CA ILE A 86 -1.90 8.74 -4.19
C ILE A 86 -3.15 9.38 -3.58
N LYS A 87 -3.35 10.69 -3.79
CA LYS A 87 -4.55 11.39 -3.31
C LYS A 87 -5.84 10.75 -3.83
N GLN A 88 -5.91 10.42 -5.13
CA GLN A 88 -7.10 9.81 -5.71
C GLN A 88 -7.41 8.45 -5.08
N TYR A 89 -6.42 7.56 -4.96
CA TYR A 89 -6.61 6.25 -4.34
C TYR A 89 -6.99 6.34 -2.86
N LEU A 90 -6.35 7.25 -2.11
CA LEU A 90 -6.74 7.51 -0.73
C LEU A 90 -8.19 7.98 -0.65
N ASP A 91 -8.66 8.84 -1.56
CA ASP A 91 -10.04 9.35 -1.55
C ASP A 91 -11.09 8.29 -1.92
N LEU A 92 -10.72 7.24 -2.66
CA LEU A 92 -11.53 6.01 -2.81
C LEU A 92 -11.66 5.24 -1.48
N GLY A 93 -10.91 5.61 -0.46
CA GLY A 93 -10.86 4.95 0.84
C GLY A 93 -9.93 3.76 0.89
N ALA A 94 -8.90 3.71 0.04
CA ALA A 94 -7.76 2.85 0.25
C ALA A 94 -7.01 3.33 1.51
N GLN A 95 -6.89 2.46 2.51
CA GLN A 95 -6.12 2.75 3.73
C GLN A 95 -4.69 2.23 3.63
N ASN A 96 -4.48 1.14 2.89
CA ASN A 96 -3.20 0.46 2.84
C ASN A 96 -2.65 0.57 1.41
N LEU A 97 -1.51 1.23 1.26
CA LEU A 97 -0.86 1.46 -0.02
C LEU A 97 0.43 0.64 -0.11
N LEU A 98 0.68 0.04 -1.28
CA LEU A 98 1.98 -0.48 -1.68
C LEU A 98 2.49 0.40 -2.83
N ILE A 99 3.55 1.16 -2.62
CA ILE A 99 4.07 2.09 -3.63
C ILE A 99 5.25 1.46 -4.38
N PRO A 100 5.17 1.29 -5.71
CA PRO A 100 6.24 0.70 -6.50
C PRO A 100 7.44 1.65 -6.67
N MET A 101 8.57 1.08 -7.06
CA MET A 101 9.78 1.75 -7.55
C MET A 101 10.31 2.84 -6.61
N VAL A 102 10.51 2.51 -5.32
CA VAL A 102 11.07 3.42 -4.33
C VAL A 102 12.56 3.16 -4.16
N ASP A 103 13.38 4.03 -4.75
CA ASP A 103 14.83 3.84 -4.88
C ASP A 103 15.66 4.56 -3.81
N SER A 104 15.08 5.50 -3.07
CA SER A 104 15.80 6.23 -2.01
C SER A 104 14.91 6.68 -0.85
N ALA A 105 15.56 6.98 0.28
CA ALA A 105 14.91 7.54 1.46
C ALA A 105 14.26 8.91 1.17
N GLU A 106 14.85 9.73 0.30
CA GLU A 106 14.25 11.01 -0.11
C GLU A 106 12.96 10.79 -0.88
N GLN A 107 12.93 9.81 -1.79
CA GLN A 107 11.70 9.46 -2.51
C GLN A 107 10.64 8.92 -1.53
N ALA A 108 11.03 8.05 -0.60
CA ALA A 108 10.15 7.55 0.45
C ALA A 108 9.55 8.70 1.28
N ALA A 109 10.36 9.69 1.67
CA ALA A 109 9.92 10.85 2.43
C ALA A 109 8.91 11.71 1.64
N GLU A 110 9.10 11.88 0.33
CA GLU A 110 8.12 12.58 -0.51
C GLU A 110 6.79 11.80 -0.63
N ILE A 111 6.84 10.47 -0.68
CA ILE A 111 5.64 9.62 -0.66
C ILE A 111 4.92 9.72 0.70
N VAL A 112 5.66 9.74 1.82
CA VAL A 112 5.09 9.99 3.15
C VAL A 112 4.37 11.34 3.20
N ARG A 113 4.97 12.38 2.63
CA ARG A 113 4.32 13.69 2.52
C ARG A 113 3.07 13.63 1.66
N ALA A 114 3.05 12.83 0.59
CA ALA A 114 1.89 12.67 -0.29
C ALA A 114 0.66 12.04 0.40
N VAL A 115 0.86 11.19 1.41
CA VAL A 115 -0.26 10.55 2.16
C VAL A 115 -0.77 11.40 3.33
N ARG A 116 0.03 12.36 3.82
CA ARG A 116 -0.27 13.22 4.98
C ARG A 116 -0.89 14.57 4.56
N TYR A 117 -1.82 15.08 5.36
CA TYR A 117 -2.40 16.43 5.18
C TYR A 117 -1.39 17.56 5.48
N PRO A 118 -1.68 18.83 5.13
CA PRO A 118 -0.80 19.97 5.40
C PRO A 118 -0.38 20.07 6.88
N GLN A 119 0.78 20.69 7.12
CA GLN A 119 1.60 20.65 8.36
C GLN A 119 2.53 19.45 8.46
N SER A 120 2.16 18.28 7.91
CA SER A 120 3.01 17.09 7.88
C SER A 120 3.14 16.46 6.50
N GLY A 121 2.55 17.08 5.47
CA GLY A 121 2.51 16.58 4.11
C GLY A 121 1.87 17.55 3.12
N VAL A 122 1.42 17.02 1.99
CA VAL A 122 0.91 17.78 0.84
C VAL A 122 -0.41 17.23 0.28
N ARG A 123 -1.03 16.24 0.93
CA ARG A 123 -2.32 15.68 0.51
C ARG A 123 -3.38 16.78 0.48
N GLY A 124 -4.10 16.91 -0.64
CA GLY A 124 -5.24 17.84 -0.76
C GLY A 124 -6.42 17.43 0.13
N VAL A 125 -7.10 18.40 0.75
CA VAL A 125 -8.23 18.13 1.66
C VAL A 125 -9.54 18.00 0.86
N GLY A 126 -10.15 16.82 0.92
CA GLY A 126 -11.43 16.51 0.26
C GLY A 126 -12.34 15.58 1.07
N SER A 127 -12.12 15.45 2.38
CA SER A 127 -12.76 14.41 3.22
C SER A 127 -14.29 14.40 3.16
N ALA A 128 -14.92 15.57 3.02
CA ALA A 128 -16.38 15.68 2.92
C ALA A 128 -16.95 15.00 1.67
N LEU A 129 -16.15 14.92 0.59
CA LEU A 129 -16.52 14.36 -0.70
C LEU A 129 -16.00 12.92 -0.87
N ALA A 130 -15.07 12.49 -0.02
CA ALA A 130 -14.30 11.27 -0.18
C ALA A 130 -14.82 10.09 0.66
N ARG A 131 -14.67 8.88 0.13
CA ARG A 131 -15.00 7.63 0.83
C ARG A 131 -14.07 7.38 2.00
N SER A 132 -12.84 7.89 1.96
CA SER A 132 -11.86 7.82 3.06
C SER A 132 -12.42 8.20 4.43
N ALA A 133 -13.14 9.33 4.51
CA ALA A 133 -13.80 9.79 5.73
C ALA A 133 -15.27 9.33 5.85
N ARG A 134 -15.70 8.42 4.96
CA ARG A 134 -17.10 7.99 4.78
C ARG A 134 -18.06 9.18 4.65
N TRP A 135 -17.66 10.17 3.86
CA TRP A 135 -18.37 11.45 3.69
C TRP A 135 -18.64 12.14 5.04
N ASN A 136 -17.56 12.42 5.79
CA ASN A 136 -17.57 13.02 7.14
C ASN A 136 -18.30 12.22 8.23
N ARG A 137 -18.46 10.89 8.07
CA ARG A 137 -19.01 10.03 9.13
C ARG A 137 -17.95 9.46 10.08
N VAL A 138 -16.67 9.56 9.72
CA VAL A 138 -15.55 9.24 10.62
C VAL A 138 -15.23 10.47 11.45
N GLU A 139 -15.46 10.38 12.76
CA GLU A 139 -15.22 11.48 13.70
C GLU A 139 -13.74 11.85 13.77
N GLY A 140 -13.43 13.15 13.78
CA GLY A 140 -12.07 13.64 13.90
C GLY A 140 -11.13 13.28 12.73
N TYR A 141 -11.65 12.74 11.62
CA TYR A 141 -10.84 12.16 10.54
C TYR A 141 -9.68 13.05 10.09
N LEU A 142 -9.92 14.35 9.85
CA LEU A 142 -8.88 15.28 9.38
C LEU A 142 -7.70 15.40 10.36
N GLY A 143 -7.97 15.37 11.66
CA GLY A 143 -6.93 15.50 12.70
C GLY A 143 -6.10 14.24 12.90
N ARG A 144 -6.61 13.08 12.47
CA ARG A 144 -5.96 11.77 12.65
C ARG A 144 -5.73 10.99 11.35
N ALA A 145 -5.85 11.64 10.20
CA ALA A 145 -5.86 10.95 8.91
C ALA A 145 -4.58 10.16 8.64
N SER A 146 -3.43 10.63 9.12
CA SER A 146 -2.16 9.92 9.02
C SER A 146 -2.17 8.56 9.74
N GLU A 147 -2.91 8.43 10.84
CA GLU A 147 -3.05 7.18 11.59
C GLU A 147 -3.96 6.18 10.86
N THR A 148 -4.80 6.66 9.95
CA THR A 148 -5.76 5.82 9.22
C THR A 148 -5.18 5.17 7.97
N ILE A 149 -3.91 5.46 7.67
CA ILE A 149 -3.19 5.04 6.47
C ILE A 149 -2.01 4.17 6.88
N SER A 150 -1.78 3.10 6.13
CA SER A 150 -0.56 2.32 6.18
C SER A 150 0.17 2.45 4.85
N LEU A 151 1.46 2.78 4.92
CA LEU A 151 2.31 2.96 3.75
C LEU A 151 3.38 1.85 3.69
N THR A 152 3.27 0.99 2.69
CA THR A 152 4.29 0.02 2.32
C THR A 152 5.00 0.51 1.06
N VAL A 153 6.34 0.41 1.03
CA VAL A 153 7.15 0.79 -0.14
C VAL A 153 7.83 -0.43 -0.74
N GLN A 154 7.91 -0.46 -2.07
CA GLN A 154 8.46 -1.58 -2.81
C GLN A 154 9.96 -1.38 -3.07
N ILE A 155 10.76 -2.34 -2.61
CA ILE A 155 12.20 -2.45 -2.82
C ILE A 155 12.43 -3.41 -3.99
N GLU A 156 12.76 -2.87 -5.15
CA GLU A 156 12.79 -3.66 -6.38
C GLU A 156 13.84 -3.20 -7.40
N SER A 157 14.84 -2.46 -6.94
CA SER A 157 15.99 -2.09 -7.75
C SER A 157 17.28 -2.26 -6.97
N ALA A 158 18.40 -2.37 -7.70
CA ALA A 158 19.72 -2.39 -7.07
C ALA A 158 20.00 -1.10 -6.27
N ALA A 159 19.45 0.03 -6.70
CA ALA A 159 19.56 1.31 -5.98
C ALA A 159 18.76 1.26 -4.67
N ALA A 160 17.51 0.79 -4.72
CA ALA A 160 16.67 0.61 -3.54
C ALA A 160 17.33 -0.32 -2.51
N VAL A 161 17.94 -1.43 -2.95
CA VAL A 161 18.68 -2.35 -2.06
C VAL A 161 19.92 -1.69 -1.44
N ALA A 162 20.59 -0.79 -2.16
CA ALA A 162 21.74 -0.06 -1.64
C ALA A 162 21.34 0.97 -0.56
N ASP A 163 20.15 1.57 -0.66
CA ASP A 163 19.62 2.56 0.29
C ASP A 163 18.60 1.99 1.29
N VAL A 164 18.39 0.66 1.30
CA VAL A 164 17.25 0.02 1.95
C VAL A 164 17.12 0.33 3.44
N THR A 165 18.24 0.45 4.17
CA THR A 165 18.23 0.83 5.59
C THR A 165 17.69 2.24 5.79
N ARG A 166 18.10 3.21 4.97
CA ARG A 166 17.61 4.58 5.07
C ARG A 166 16.15 4.69 4.65
N ILE A 167 15.73 3.90 3.66
CA ILE A 167 14.31 3.78 3.27
C ILE A 167 13.49 3.23 4.46
N ALA A 168 13.94 2.15 5.09
CA ALA A 168 13.29 1.55 6.25
C ALA A 168 13.17 2.51 7.45
N GLU A 169 14.19 3.35 7.67
CA GLU A 169 14.24 4.32 8.76
C GLU A 169 13.43 5.60 8.48
N THR A 170 12.83 5.74 7.30
CA THR A 170 12.05 6.93 6.94
C THR A 170 10.75 6.98 7.75
N ASP A 171 10.60 8.00 8.61
CA ASP A 171 9.37 8.18 9.40
C ASP A 171 8.12 8.20 8.51
N GLY A 172 7.18 7.30 8.78
CA GLY A 172 5.96 7.13 8.02
C GLY A 172 5.98 6.03 6.96
N VAL A 173 7.12 5.36 6.74
CA VAL A 173 7.15 4.05 6.06
C VAL A 173 6.84 2.98 7.10
N ASP A 174 5.74 2.25 6.90
CA ASP A 174 5.28 1.23 7.87
C ASP A 174 5.82 -0.16 7.58
N ALA A 175 6.16 -0.46 6.31
CA ALA A 175 6.67 -1.76 5.90
C ALA A 175 7.43 -1.67 4.57
N LEU A 176 8.32 -2.64 4.35
CA LEU A 176 8.97 -2.89 3.07
C LEU A 176 8.33 -4.08 2.37
N PHE A 177 8.26 -4.01 1.04
CA PHE A 177 7.86 -5.14 0.20
C PHE A 177 8.93 -5.36 -0.85
N VAL A 178 9.44 -6.58 -1.01
CA VAL A 178 10.48 -6.85 -2.02
C VAL A 178 9.83 -7.33 -3.31
N GLY A 179 10.14 -6.69 -4.45
CA GLY A 179 9.70 -7.08 -5.78
C GLY A 179 10.78 -7.88 -6.53
N PRO A 180 10.79 -9.23 -6.51
CA PRO A 180 11.94 -10.00 -6.97
C PRO A 180 12.14 -9.96 -8.49
N SER A 181 11.05 -9.81 -9.25
CA SER A 181 11.11 -9.75 -10.72
C SER A 181 11.84 -8.50 -11.22
N ASP A 182 11.44 -7.32 -10.73
CA ASP A 182 12.06 -6.05 -11.10
C ASP A 182 13.45 -5.91 -10.47
N LEU A 183 13.66 -6.44 -9.26
CA LEU A 183 14.99 -6.48 -8.66
C LEU A 183 15.97 -7.29 -9.52
N ALA A 184 15.57 -8.47 -9.96
CA ALA A 184 16.38 -9.29 -10.85
C ALA A 184 16.68 -8.55 -12.16
N ALA A 185 15.68 -7.90 -12.75
CA ALA A 185 15.87 -7.08 -13.96
C ALA A 185 16.87 -5.93 -13.73
N SER A 186 16.72 -5.17 -12.65
CA SER A 186 17.58 -4.05 -12.27
C SER A 186 19.04 -4.48 -12.04
N MET A 187 19.25 -5.70 -11.53
CA MET A 187 20.58 -6.28 -11.31
C MET A 187 21.19 -6.93 -12.56
N GLY A 188 20.51 -6.89 -13.72
CA GLY A 188 20.98 -7.51 -14.96
C GLY A 188 20.66 -9.00 -15.09
N PHE A 189 19.81 -9.54 -14.22
CA PHE A 189 19.38 -10.94 -14.16
C PHE A 189 17.91 -11.10 -14.56
N LEU A 190 17.48 -10.46 -15.65
CA LEU A 190 16.09 -10.49 -16.11
C LEU A 190 15.53 -11.93 -16.19
N GLY A 191 14.43 -12.18 -15.49
CA GLY A 191 13.77 -13.50 -15.43
C GLY A 191 14.51 -14.55 -14.60
N GLN A 192 15.55 -14.17 -13.87
CA GLN A 192 16.37 -15.06 -13.02
C GLN A 192 16.27 -14.65 -11.55
N GLN A 193 15.05 -14.64 -10.99
CA GLN A 193 14.78 -14.24 -9.60
C GLN A 193 15.48 -15.14 -8.56
N SER A 194 15.82 -16.37 -8.94
CA SER A 194 16.56 -17.33 -8.11
C SER A 194 18.08 -17.21 -8.22
N HIS A 195 18.61 -16.24 -8.99
CA HIS A 195 20.04 -15.99 -9.06
C HIS A 195 20.60 -15.70 -7.65
N PRO A 196 21.75 -16.28 -7.23
CA PRO A 196 22.26 -16.14 -5.86
C PRO A 196 22.38 -14.69 -5.39
N ASP A 197 22.84 -13.78 -6.26
CA ASP A 197 22.97 -12.36 -5.93
C ASP A 197 21.61 -11.69 -5.72
N VAL A 198 20.59 -12.07 -6.49
CA VAL A 198 19.21 -11.55 -6.33
C VAL A 198 18.63 -12.04 -5.00
N VAL A 199 18.82 -13.33 -4.67
CA VAL A 199 18.38 -13.88 -3.37
C VAL A 199 19.09 -13.17 -2.22
N ALA A 200 20.41 -12.93 -2.33
CA ALA A 200 21.17 -12.20 -1.31
C ALA A 200 20.66 -10.75 -1.15
N ALA A 201 20.29 -10.08 -2.24
CA ALA A 201 19.70 -8.75 -2.22
C ALA A 201 18.31 -8.76 -1.53
N VAL A 202 17.45 -9.74 -1.85
CA VAL A 202 16.15 -9.94 -1.19
C VAL A 202 16.33 -10.13 0.32
N MET A 203 17.25 -11.00 0.74
CA MET A 203 17.50 -11.26 2.16
C MET A 203 18.01 -10.02 2.90
N ARG A 204 18.90 -9.24 2.26
CA ARG A 204 19.35 -7.95 2.83
C ARG A 204 18.18 -6.98 3.04
N SER A 205 17.24 -6.91 2.10
CA SER A 205 16.07 -6.04 2.25
C SER A 205 15.14 -6.49 3.38
N ILE A 206 14.98 -7.81 3.57
CA ILE A 206 14.21 -8.37 4.70
C ILE A 206 14.89 -8.07 6.04
N GLU A 207 16.22 -8.16 6.11
CA GLU A 207 16.97 -7.86 7.34
C GLU A 207 16.93 -6.39 7.75
N ALA A 208 16.65 -5.49 6.80
CA ALA A 208 16.62 -4.05 7.03
C ALA A 208 15.32 -3.54 7.69
N GLY A 209 14.22 -4.30 7.65
CA GLY A 209 12.92 -3.87 8.16
C GLY A 209 11.89 -4.99 8.27
#